data_AF-A0A1B6EHN7-F1
#
_entry.id   AF-A0A1B6EHN7-F1
#
_cell.length_a   1.000
_cell.length_b   1.000
_cell.length_c   1.000
_cell.angle_alpha   90.00
_cell.angle_beta   90.00
_cell.angle_gamma   90.00
#
_symmetry.space_group_name_H-M   'P 1'
#
loop_
_entity.id
_entity.type
_entity.pdbx_description
1 polymer ?
#
loop_
_entity_poly.entity_id
_entity_poly.type
_entity_poly.pdbx_seq_one_letter_code
_entity_poly.pdbx_strand_id
1 'polypeptide(L)'
;FISSEAARPTQEQLVYEHYSGHINKITKEPNMKVMLVMVLCIFLVSHVKADASPESPESEETGMQCIPGTTWMQDCNTCHCQDNGIAGCTLMACEPLHPLPTQGA
;
A
#
# COMPACT_ATOMS: atom_id res chain seq x y z
N PHE A 1 51.05 15.31 -22.13
CA PHE A 1 50.48 14.84 -20.85
C PHE A 1 49.00 15.20 -20.85
N ILE A 2 48.15 14.30 -21.34
CA ILE A 2 46.71 14.46 -21.18
C ILE A 2 46.41 13.90 -19.79
N SER A 3 46.22 14.78 -18.81
CA SER A 3 45.69 14.36 -17.51
C SER A 3 44.31 13.77 -17.75
N SER A 4 44.17 12.48 -17.46
CA SER A 4 42.88 11.81 -17.33
C SER A 4 42.19 12.34 -16.09
N GLU A 5 41.52 13.48 -16.19
CA GLU A 5 40.64 13.97 -15.15
C GLU A 5 39.45 13.01 -15.09
N ALA A 6 39.45 12.09 -14.12
CA ALA A 6 38.28 11.25 -13.87
C ALA A 6 37.12 12.18 -13.47
N ALA A 7 36.10 12.26 -14.33
CA ALA A 7 34.91 13.05 -14.04
C ALA A 7 34.34 12.63 -12.68
N ARG A 8 34.18 13.59 -11.76
CA ARG A 8 33.62 13.32 -10.44
C ARG A 8 32.17 12.86 -10.61
N PRO A 9 31.77 11.71 -10.06
CA PRO A 9 30.41 11.21 -10.23
C PRO A 9 29.40 12.19 -9.62
N THR A 10 28.25 12.35 -10.29
CA THR A 10 27.15 13.16 -9.76
C THR A 10 26.59 12.51 -8.49
N GLN A 11 25.91 13.30 -7.66
CA GLN A 11 25.29 12.79 -6.43
C GLN A 11 24.28 11.67 -6.72
N GLU A 12 23.51 11.79 -7.81
CA GLU A 12 22.58 10.74 -8.26
C GLU A 12 23.31 9.45 -8.64
N GLN A 13 24.47 9.55 -9.29
CA GLN A 13 25.25 8.38 -9.69
C GLN A 13 25.87 7.67 -8.48
N LEU A 14 26.30 8.41 -7.45
CA LEU A 14 26.74 7.83 -6.18
C LEU A 14 25.60 7.12 -5.43
N VAL A 15 24.39 7.70 -5.45
CA VAL A 15 23.20 7.08 -4.86
C VAL A 15 22.84 5.80 -5.62
N TYR A 16 22.86 5.83 -6.95
CA TYR A 16 22.58 4.67 -7.79
C TYR A 16 23.58 3.53 -7.56
N GLU A 17 24.89 3.83 -7.55
CA GLU A 17 25.93 2.82 -7.29
C GLU A 17 25.83 2.25 -5.86
N HIS A 18 25.58 3.09 -4.85
CA HIS A 18 25.37 2.63 -3.48
C HIS A 18 24.13 1.73 -3.39
N TYR A 19 23.00 2.15 -3.95
CA TYR A 19 21.74 1.40 -3.94
C TYR A 19 21.84 0.08 -4.72
N SER A 20 22.43 0.12 -5.91
CA SER A 20 22.73 -1.07 -6.73
C SER A 20 23.66 -2.03 -5.97
N GLY A 21 24.65 -1.52 -5.24
CA GLY A 21 25.51 -2.32 -4.37
C GLY A 21 24.74 -3.04 -3.26
N HIS A 22 23.80 -2.35 -2.60
CA HIS A 22 22.92 -2.96 -1.58
C HIS A 22 22.00 -4.03 -2.18
N ILE A 23 21.34 -3.73 -3.31
CA ILE A 23 20.49 -4.72 -4.00
C ILE A 23 21.30 -5.93 -4.42
N ASN A 24 22.46 -5.73 -5.07
CA ASN A 24 23.31 -6.82 -5.52
C ASN A 24 23.82 -7.68 -4.36
N LYS A 25 24.03 -7.10 -3.17
CA LYS A 25 24.38 -7.86 -1.97
C LYS A 25 23.21 -8.70 -1.46
N ILE A 26 21.99 -8.15 -1.49
CA ILE A 26 20.76 -8.86 -1.13
C ILE A 26 20.46 -10.00 -2.12
N THR A 27 20.74 -9.82 -3.42
CA THR A 27 20.49 -10.82 -4.46
C THR A 27 21.62 -11.84 -4.66
N LYS A 28 22.88 -11.51 -4.32
CA LYS A 28 24.04 -12.40 -4.47
C LYS A 28 24.13 -13.52 -3.45
N GLU A 29 23.48 -13.39 -2.30
CA GLU A 29 23.39 -14.45 -1.32
C GLU A 29 21.98 -15.07 -1.33
N PRO A 30 21.60 -15.82 -2.39
CA PRO A 30 20.47 -16.71 -2.28
C PRO A 30 20.94 -17.80 -1.34
N ASN A 31 20.75 -17.60 -0.03
CA ASN A 31 20.72 -18.69 0.92
C ASN A 31 19.79 -19.72 0.27
N MET A 32 20.35 -20.81 -0.25
CA MET A 32 19.67 -21.68 -1.23
C MET A 32 18.31 -22.19 -0.70
N LYS A 33 18.19 -22.18 0.63
CA LYS A 33 16.96 -22.40 1.40
C LYS A 33 15.91 -21.28 1.26
N VAL A 34 16.30 -20.00 1.28
CA VAL A 34 15.40 -18.84 1.07
C VAL A 34 14.82 -18.84 -0.34
N MET A 35 15.64 -19.05 -1.37
CA MET A 35 15.11 -19.17 -2.75
C MET A 35 14.20 -20.39 -2.90
N LEU A 36 14.57 -21.53 -2.31
CA LEU A 36 13.72 -22.72 -2.30
C LEU A 36 12.41 -22.48 -1.54
N VAL A 37 12.43 -21.82 -0.38
CA VAL A 37 11.24 -21.47 0.41
C VAL A 37 10.33 -20.52 -0.38
N MET A 38 10.87 -19.48 -1.04
CA MET A 38 10.09 -18.55 -1.86
C MET A 38 9.42 -19.28 -3.03
N VAL A 39 10.15 -20.15 -3.72
CA VAL A 39 9.63 -20.95 -4.84
C VAL A 39 8.55 -21.93 -4.34
N LEU A 40 8.78 -22.61 -3.22
CA LEU A 40 7.78 -23.48 -2.59
C LEU A 40 6.54 -22.68 -2.18
N CYS A 41 6.68 -21.51 -1.55
CA CYS A 41 5.55 -20.64 -1.21
C CYS A 41 4.74 -20.23 -2.45
N ILE A 42 5.40 -19.86 -3.56
CA ILE A 42 4.72 -19.53 -4.82
C ILE A 42 3.95 -20.73 -5.37
N PHE A 43 4.55 -21.93 -5.35
CA PHE A 43 3.85 -23.15 -5.77
C PHE A 43 2.70 -23.50 -4.83
N LEU A 44 2.86 -23.35 -3.51
CA LEU A 44 1.79 -23.59 -2.53
C LEU A 44 0.62 -22.63 -2.72
N VAL A 45 0.90 -21.35 -3.02
CA VAL A 45 -0.14 -20.36 -3.37
C VAL A 45 -0.79 -20.68 -4.72
N SER A 46 -0.06 -21.30 -5.65
CA SER A 46 -0.61 -21.76 -6.94
C SER A 46 -1.38 -23.08 -6.86
N HIS A 47 -1.10 -23.91 -5.83
CA HIS A 47 -1.83 -25.14 -5.51
C HIS A 47 -3.03 -24.91 -4.60
N VAL A 48 -3.15 -23.74 -3.97
CA VAL A 48 -4.45 -23.17 -3.62
C VAL A 48 -5.16 -22.96 -4.95
N LYS A 49 -5.95 -23.96 -5.34
CA LYS A 49 -6.96 -23.75 -6.34
C LYS A 49 -7.80 -22.58 -5.80
N ALA A 50 -7.89 -21.51 -6.58
CA ALA A 50 -9.04 -20.63 -6.48
C ALA A 50 -10.24 -21.51 -6.81
N ASP A 51 -10.70 -22.28 -5.82
CA ASP A 51 -12.00 -22.89 -5.89
C ASP A 51 -12.94 -21.71 -6.07
N ALA A 52 -13.51 -21.64 -7.27
CA ALA A 52 -14.59 -20.75 -7.57
C ALA A 52 -15.57 -20.84 -6.40
N SER A 53 -15.66 -19.75 -5.65
CA SER A 53 -16.67 -19.60 -4.62
C SER A 53 -18.02 -19.93 -5.25
N PRO A 54 -18.84 -20.81 -4.64
CA PRO A 54 -20.19 -21.03 -5.10
C PRO A 54 -20.94 -19.69 -5.03
N GLU A 55 -21.86 -19.49 -5.96
CA GLU A 55 -22.62 -18.25 -6.16
C GLU A 55 -23.16 -17.62 -4.85
N SER A 56 -22.70 -16.39 -4.53
CA SER A 56 -23.40 -15.26 -3.84
C SER A 56 -23.86 -15.46 -2.36
N PRO A 57 -23.99 -14.43 -1.49
CA PRO A 57 -24.12 -13.00 -1.79
C PRO A 57 -23.25 -12.04 -0.95
N GLU A 58 -23.31 -10.78 -1.37
CA GLU A 58 -22.77 -9.59 -0.72
C GLU A 58 -21.24 -9.49 -0.72
N SER A 59 -20.76 -8.44 -1.39
CA SER A 59 -19.46 -7.84 -1.14
C SER A 59 -19.12 -7.87 0.35
N GLU A 60 -17.92 -8.37 0.71
CA GLU A 60 -17.22 -7.84 1.88
C GLU A 60 -16.86 -6.38 1.61
N GLU A 61 -17.90 -5.54 1.55
CA GLU A 61 -17.80 -4.15 1.89
C GLU A 61 -17.50 -4.14 3.38
N THR A 62 -16.29 -3.73 3.74
CA THR A 62 -16.05 -3.10 5.03
C THR A 62 -16.79 -1.74 5.07
N GLY A 63 -18.07 -1.75 4.70
CA GLY A 63 -18.97 -0.63 4.77
C GLY A 63 -19.36 -0.49 6.23
N MET A 64 -19.06 0.66 6.82
CA MET A 64 -19.55 0.96 8.15
C MET A 64 -21.07 0.82 8.15
N GLN A 65 -21.59 -0.10 8.96
CA GLN A 65 -23.02 -0.29 9.13
C GLN A 65 -23.64 1.01 9.60
N CYS A 66 -24.69 1.45 8.92
CA CYS A 66 -25.36 2.72 9.15
C CYS A 66 -26.89 2.57 9.09
N ILE A 67 -27.61 3.61 9.51
CA ILE A 67 -29.08 3.62 9.46
C ILE A 67 -29.52 4.12 8.07
N PRO A 68 -30.29 3.36 7.27
CA PRO A 68 -30.76 3.78 5.95
C PRO A 68 -31.35 5.18 5.92
N GLY A 69 -30.99 5.96 4.89
CA GLY A 69 -31.45 7.33 4.69
C GLY A 69 -30.71 8.38 5.53
N THR A 70 -29.83 7.98 6.44
CA THR A 70 -29.01 8.94 7.19
C THR A 70 -27.91 9.54 6.32
N THR A 71 -27.54 10.78 6.61
CA THR A 71 -26.42 11.48 5.96
C THR A 71 -25.59 12.16 7.05
N TRP A 72 -24.28 12.00 6.99
CA TRP A 72 -23.34 12.58 7.96
C TRP A 72 -22.04 12.99 7.28
N MET A 73 -21.18 13.68 8.01
CA MET A 73 -19.86 14.08 7.53
C MET A 73 -18.80 13.34 8.35
N GLN A 74 -17.91 12.63 7.67
CA GLN A 74 -16.74 11.97 8.26
C GLN A 74 -15.50 12.69 7.74
N ASP A 75 -14.79 13.36 8.65
CA ASP A 75 -13.78 14.36 8.31
C ASP A 75 -14.37 15.45 7.40
N CYS A 76 -13.86 15.58 6.18
CA CYS A 76 -14.43 16.45 5.16
C CYS A 76 -15.41 15.73 4.22
N ASN A 77 -15.47 14.41 4.26
CA ASN A 77 -16.27 13.62 3.31
C ASN A 77 -17.73 13.53 3.73
N THR A 78 -18.62 13.73 2.76
CA THR A 78 -20.06 13.54 2.98
C THR A 78 -20.41 12.08 2.71
N CYS A 79 -21.06 11.46 3.69
CA CYS A 79 -21.48 10.06 3.68
C CYS A 79 -23.00 9.95 3.70
N HIS A 80 -23.54 9.01 2.92
CA HIS A 80 -24.96 8.67 2.89
C HIS A 80 -25.16 7.17 3.10
N CYS A 81 -26.11 6.81 3.95
CA CYS A 81 -26.47 5.42 4.17
C CYS A 81 -27.51 4.96 3.15
N GLN A 82 -27.12 3.97 2.34
CA GLN A 82 -28.00 3.34 1.38
C GLN A 82 -29.02 2.42 2.07
N ASP A 83 -30.05 1.98 1.33
CA ASP A 83 -31.12 1.13 1.87
C ASP A 83 -30.66 -0.25 2.36
N ASN A 84 -29.51 -0.72 1.85
CA ASN A 84 -28.86 -1.95 2.30
C ASN A 84 -28.05 -1.77 3.61
N GLY A 85 -28.07 -0.59 4.23
CA GLY A 85 -27.36 -0.31 5.48
C GLY A 85 -25.86 -0.06 5.30
N ILE A 86 -25.43 0.22 4.07
CA ILE A 86 -24.02 0.44 3.71
C ILE A 86 -23.77 1.92 3.42
N ALA A 87 -22.70 2.46 4.01
CA ALA A 87 -22.30 3.85 3.87
C ALA A 87 -21.53 4.09 2.56
N GLY A 88 -22.04 4.98 1.70
CA GLY A 88 -21.29 5.55 0.58
C GLY A 88 -20.79 6.95 0.91
N CYS A 89 -19.47 7.18 0.86
CA CYS A 89 -18.86 8.49 1.12
C CYS A 89 -18.21 9.08 -0.12
N THR A 90 -18.14 10.42 -0.20
CA THR A 90 -17.21 11.09 -1.11
C THR A 90 -15.76 10.71 -0.78
N LEU A 91 -14.84 10.89 -1.73
CA LEU A 91 -13.41 10.57 -1.58
C LEU A 91 -12.52 11.81 -1.71
N MET A 92 -12.92 12.90 -1.05
CA MET A 92 -12.10 14.11 -0.95
C MET A 92 -10.88 13.84 -0.08
N ALA A 93 -9.73 14.32 -0.54
CA ALA A 93 -8.51 14.34 0.25
C ALA A 93 -8.66 15.40 1.35
N CYS A 94 -9.02 14.93 2.55
CA CYS A 94 -9.15 15.82 3.69
C CYS A 94 -7.75 16.21 4.18
N GLU A 95 -7.56 17.50 4.46
CA GLU A 95 -6.37 17.94 5.18
C GLU A 95 -6.32 17.24 6.54
N PRO A 96 -5.16 16.77 7.01
CA PRO A 96 -5.05 16.24 8.35
C PRO A 96 -5.54 17.33 9.30
N LEU A 97 -6.55 17.02 10.11
CA LEU A 97 -7.01 17.91 11.15
C LEU A 97 -5.79 18.25 12.01
N HIS A 98 -5.23 19.45 11.79
CA HIS A 98 -4.27 19.99 12.71
C HIS A 98 -4.98 19.97 14.07
N PRO A 99 -4.43 19.35 15.12
CA PRO A 99 -5.06 19.41 16.42
C PRO A 99 -5.26 20.90 16.71
N LEU A 100 -6.53 21.30 16.84
CA LEU A 100 -6.88 22.64 17.27
C LEU A 100 -5.99 22.93 18.47
N PRO A 101 -5.27 24.07 18.49
CA PRO A 101 -4.63 24.49 19.72
C PRO A 101 -5.75 24.50 20.75
N THR A 102 -5.58 23.71 21.82
CA THR A 102 -6.43 23.75 23.00
C THR A 102 -6.63 25.22 23.33
N GLN A 103 -7.83 25.74 23.06
CA GLN A 103 -8.19 27.07 23.51
C GLN A 103 -8.35 26.94 25.02
N GLY A 104 -7.28 27.28 25.73
CA GLY A 104 -7.38 27.66 27.11
C GLY A 104 -8.16 28.96 27.20
N ALA A 105 -9.27 28.92 27.94
CA ALA A 105 -9.80 29.98 28.78
C ALA A 105 -10.84 29.35 29.72
#